data_AF-V5HW96-F1
#
_entry.id   AF-V5HW96-F1
#
_cell.length_a   1.000
_cell.length_b   1.000
_cell.length_c   1.000
_cell.angle_alpha   90.00
_cell.angle_beta   90.00
_cell.angle_gamma   90.00
#
_symmetry.space_group_name_H-M   'P 1'
#
loop_
_entity.id
_entity.type
_entity.pdbx_description
1 polymer ?
#
loop_
_entity_poly.entity_id
_entity_poly.type
_entity_poly.pdbx_seq_one_letter_code
_entity_poly.pdbx_strand_id
1 'polypeptide(L)'
;NYLKEFRVDQCPLFVQHKCTQHKPFTCFHWHFKNQRRRRPVRAARDGTFNYSPDVYCTSYDETTGICPEGDGCRFLHRTAGDTERRYHLRYYKTGICVYDTDARGNCVKNGPHCAFAHGLHDLRSPVYDAKEQQACLSGDAPTASGPEENGGPNSLDKERNALNEDPHWQDTKYVLTNYKTEPCKRPPRLCRQGYACPQYHNSRDKRRSPKRHKYRSTPCP
;
A
#
# COMPACT_ATOMS: atom_id res chain seq x y z
N ASN A 1 18.40 -5.66 -3.48
CA ASN A 1 18.14 -7.10 -3.59
C ASN A 1 16.63 -7.40 -3.74
N TYR A 2 15.76 -7.09 -2.76
CA TYR A 2 14.30 -7.38 -2.78
C TYR A 2 13.53 -7.06 -4.08
N LEU A 3 13.73 -5.87 -4.65
CA LEU A 3 13.07 -5.49 -5.91
C LEU A 3 13.37 -6.46 -7.07
N LYS A 4 14.56 -7.05 -7.09
CA LYS A 4 15.03 -7.92 -8.19
C LYS A 4 14.69 -9.39 -7.95
N GLU A 5 14.77 -9.88 -6.72
CA GLU A 5 14.87 -11.33 -6.45
C GLU A 5 13.78 -11.88 -5.50
N PHE A 6 13.13 -11.03 -4.69
CA PHE A 6 12.17 -11.52 -3.69
C PHE A 6 10.98 -12.21 -4.35
N ARG A 7 10.83 -13.50 -4.05
CA ARG A 7 9.80 -14.41 -4.59
C ARG A 7 9.80 -14.52 -6.11
N VAL A 8 10.93 -14.27 -6.76
CA VAL A 8 11.07 -14.39 -8.22
C VAL A 8 11.45 -15.83 -8.60
N ASP A 9 12.44 -16.39 -7.90
CA ASP A 9 12.95 -17.74 -8.15
C ASP A 9 12.40 -18.78 -7.17
N GLN A 10 12.34 -20.03 -7.61
CA GLN A 10 11.88 -21.15 -6.79
C GLN A 10 12.92 -21.49 -5.74
N CYS A 11 12.49 -21.83 -4.53
CA CYS A 11 13.42 -22.27 -3.50
C CYS A 11 14.02 -23.64 -3.85
N PRO A 12 15.34 -23.76 -4.09
CA PRO A 12 15.95 -25.05 -4.41
C PRO A 12 15.91 -26.03 -3.22
N LEU A 13 15.97 -25.50 -1.99
CA LEU A 13 15.88 -26.31 -0.77
C LEU A 13 14.46 -26.84 -0.53
N PHE A 14 13.42 -26.12 -0.97
CA PHE A 14 12.04 -26.57 -0.79
C PHE A 14 11.74 -27.78 -1.67
N VAL A 15 12.24 -27.79 -2.91
CA VAL A 15 12.11 -28.93 -3.83
C VAL A 15 12.78 -30.19 -3.25
N GLN A 16 13.82 -30.02 -2.43
CA GLN A 16 14.49 -31.10 -1.72
C GLN A 16 13.90 -31.40 -0.34
N HIS A 17 12.80 -30.76 0.06
CA HIS A 17 12.21 -30.83 1.41
C HIS A 17 13.16 -30.41 2.55
N LYS A 18 14.16 -29.57 2.25
CA LYS A 18 15.19 -29.07 3.19
C LYS A 18 15.01 -27.60 3.59
N CYS A 19 14.01 -26.90 3.06
CA CYS A 19 13.80 -25.49 3.39
C CYS A 19 13.25 -25.33 4.82
N THR A 20 14.08 -24.80 5.72
CA THR A 20 13.70 -24.48 7.11
C THR A 20 12.88 -23.21 7.25
N GLN A 21 12.78 -22.41 6.18
CA GLN A 21 12.03 -21.14 6.13
C GLN A 21 10.65 -21.28 5.48
N HIS A 22 10.14 -22.51 5.32
CA HIS A 22 8.77 -22.75 4.87
C HIS A 22 7.75 -22.42 5.99
N LYS A 23 8.10 -22.74 7.23
CA LYS A 23 7.29 -22.52 8.44
C LYS A 23 8.23 -22.13 9.59
N PRO A 24 8.28 -20.86 10.00
CA PRO A 24 7.47 -19.73 9.54
C PRO A 24 7.80 -19.33 8.09
N PHE A 25 6.80 -18.83 7.35
CA PHE A 25 6.87 -18.44 5.92
C PHE A 25 7.81 -17.24 5.65
N THR A 26 9.10 -17.45 5.88
CA THR A 26 10.18 -16.47 5.84
C THR A 26 11.18 -16.75 4.73
N CYS A 27 10.87 -17.72 3.85
CA CYS A 27 11.71 -17.97 2.70
C CYS A 27 11.63 -16.80 1.71
N PHE A 28 12.80 -16.39 1.25
CA PHE A 28 12.96 -15.33 0.26
C PHE A 28 12.48 -15.77 -1.14
N HIS A 29 12.53 -17.07 -1.42
CA HIS A 29 12.13 -17.70 -2.66
C HIS A 29 10.69 -18.23 -2.59
N TRP A 30 10.05 -18.44 -3.74
CA TRP A 30 8.70 -19.01 -3.76
C TRP A 30 8.74 -20.54 -3.66
N HIS A 31 7.73 -21.12 -3.02
CA HIS A 31 7.57 -22.58 -2.87
C HIS A 31 6.48 -23.11 -3.79
N PHE A 32 5.35 -22.38 -3.85
CA PHE A 32 4.22 -22.68 -4.72
C PHE A 32 4.09 -21.61 -5.81
N LYS A 33 3.55 -22.00 -6.97
CA LYS A 33 3.44 -21.10 -8.14
C LYS A 33 2.65 -19.82 -7.84
N ASN A 34 1.58 -19.89 -7.03
CA ASN A 34 0.83 -18.70 -6.61
C ASN A 34 1.63 -17.72 -5.72
N GLN A 35 2.76 -18.13 -5.15
CA GLN A 35 3.67 -17.25 -4.42
C GLN A 35 4.70 -16.57 -5.33
N ARG A 36 4.84 -17.02 -6.58
CA ARG A 36 5.81 -16.47 -7.52
C ARG A 36 5.39 -15.07 -7.93
N ARG A 37 6.33 -14.14 -7.83
CA ARG A 37 6.22 -12.76 -8.29
C ARG A 37 7.07 -12.55 -9.54
N ARG A 38 6.53 -11.86 -10.54
CA ARG A 38 7.34 -11.35 -11.67
C ARG A 38 8.16 -10.15 -11.21
N ARG A 39 9.40 -10.05 -11.71
CA ARG A 39 10.26 -8.89 -11.43
C ARG A 39 9.68 -7.64 -12.12
N PRO A 40 9.45 -6.53 -11.39
CA PRO A 40 9.07 -5.28 -12.02
C PRO A 40 10.27 -4.68 -12.73
N VAL A 41 10.07 -4.30 -13.98
CA VAL A 41 11.09 -3.69 -14.85
C VAL A 41 10.47 -2.44 -15.47
N ARG A 42 11.21 -1.34 -15.42
CA ARG A 42 10.91 -0.15 -16.21
C ARG A 42 11.78 -0.19 -17.46
N ALA A 43 11.14 -0.27 -18.62
CA ALA A 43 11.84 -0.35 -19.89
C ALA A 43 12.64 0.94 -20.14
N ALA A 44 13.91 0.81 -20.53
CA ALA A 44 14.78 1.97 -20.76
C ALA A 44 14.34 2.79 -21.98
N ARG A 45 13.71 2.15 -22.97
CA ARG A 45 13.34 2.77 -24.25
C ARG A 45 12.17 3.76 -24.14
N ASP A 46 11.14 3.40 -23.37
CA ASP A 46 9.86 4.12 -23.34
C ASP A 46 9.44 4.48 -21.90
N GLY A 47 10.24 4.11 -20.91
CA GLY A 47 9.97 4.39 -19.50
C GLY A 47 8.73 3.71 -18.94
N THR A 48 8.14 2.76 -19.67
CA THR A 48 6.94 2.03 -19.23
C THR A 48 7.29 0.81 -18.37
N PHE A 49 6.39 0.43 -17.47
CA PHE A 49 6.55 -0.82 -16.73
C PHE A 49 6.24 -2.04 -17.58
N ASN A 50 6.84 -3.19 -17.26
CA ASN A 50 6.51 -4.47 -17.88
C ASN A 50 5.10 -4.96 -17.51
N TYR A 51 4.61 -4.62 -16.32
CA TYR A 51 3.21 -4.80 -15.92
C TYR A 51 2.74 -3.61 -15.08
N SER A 52 1.43 -3.34 -15.07
CA SER A 52 0.83 -2.22 -14.33
C SER A 52 1.05 -2.37 -12.82
N PRO A 53 1.37 -1.30 -12.07
CA PRO A 53 1.36 -1.32 -10.61
C PRO A 53 -0.05 -1.36 -10.00
N ASP A 54 -1.09 -1.08 -10.79
CA ASP A 54 -2.43 -0.75 -10.26
C ASP A 54 -3.57 -1.56 -10.85
N VAL A 55 -3.48 -1.91 -12.14
CA VAL A 55 -4.55 -2.62 -12.85
C VAL A 55 -4.31 -4.12 -12.74
N TYR A 56 -5.17 -4.80 -11.96
CA TYR A 56 -5.11 -6.25 -11.78
C TYR A 56 -5.58 -7.02 -13.02
N CYS A 57 -4.89 -8.11 -13.32
CA CYS A 57 -5.28 -9.10 -14.32
C CYS A 57 -6.54 -9.82 -13.84
N THR A 58 -7.52 -9.96 -14.72
CA THR A 58 -8.77 -10.70 -14.45
C THR A 58 -8.66 -12.19 -14.78
N SER A 59 -7.63 -12.59 -15.53
CA SER A 59 -7.42 -13.96 -16.00
C SER A 59 -6.35 -14.73 -15.20
N TYR A 60 -5.76 -14.10 -14.17
CA TYR A 60 -4.82 -14.76 -13.27
C TYR A 60 -5.58 -15.61 -12.25
N ASP A 61 -5.28 -16.90 -12.21
CA ASP A 61 -5.81 -17.80 -11.19
C ASP A 61 -4.96 -17.71 -9.91
N GLU A 62 -5.54 -17.15 -8.85
CA GLU A 62 -4.90 -16.94 -7.55
C GLU A 62 -4.60 -18.26 -6.81
N THR A 63 -5.31 -19.33 -7.14
CA THR A 63 -5.14 -20.65 -6.51
C THR A 63 -3.93 -21.36 -7.12
N THR A 64 -3.88 -21.47 -8.44
CA THR A 64 -2.81 -22.19 -9.15
C THR A 64 -1.58 -21.31 -9.40
N GLY A 65 -1.76 -19.99 -9.46
CA GLY A 65 -0.72 -19.03 -9.78
C GLY A 65 -0.40 -18.92 -11.27
N ILE A 66 -1.36 -19.29 -12.13
CA ILE A 66 -1.18 -19.35 -13.58
C ILE A 66 -1.97 -18.22 -14.26
N CYS A 67 -1.34 -17.58 -15.24
CA CYS A 67 -1.99 -16.66 -16.17
C CYS A 67 -1.82 -17.21 -17.59
N PRO A 68 -2.83 -17.17 -18.47
CA PRO A 68 -2.69 -17.54 -19.88
C PRO A 68 -1.60 -16.74 -20.61
N GLU A 69 -1.43 -15.46 -20.25
CA GLU A 69 -0.38 -14.59 -20.81
C GLU A 69 0.99 -14.76 -20.11
N GLY A 70 1.06 -15.59 -19.05
CA GLY A 70 2.29 -15.88 -18.31
C GLY A 70 3.05 -14.62 -17.87
N ASP A 71 4.34 -14.59 -18.18
CA ASP A 71 5.22 -13.46 -17.86
C ASP A 71 5.00 -12.23 -18.77
N GLY A 72 4.33 -12.41 -19.91
CA GLY A 72 3.99 -11.35 -20.85
C GLY A 72 2.80 -10.49 -20.43
N CYS A 73 1.99 -10.94 -19.46
CA CYS A 73 0.79 -10.22 -19.02
C CYS A 73 1.12 -8.78 -18.59
N ARG A 74 0.44 -7.80 -19.17
CA ARG A 74 0.67 -6.37 -18.87
C ARG A 74 -0.01 -5.90 -17.58
N PHE A 75 -0.81 -6.76 -16.95
CA PHE A 75 -1.58 -6.46 -15.76
C PHE A 75 -0.97 -7.11 -14.52
N LEU A 76 -1.29 -6.57 -13.35
CA LEU A 76 -0.82 -7.00 -12.05
C LEU A 76 -1.45 -8.35 -11.65
N HIS A 77 -0.67 -9.34 -11.24
CA HIS A 77 -1.20 -10.60 -10.71
C HIS A 77 -1.37 -10.51 -9.19
N ARG A 78 -2.54 -10.94 -8.68
CA ARG A 78 -2.80 -11.06 -7.23
C ARG A 78 -2.16 -12.32 -6.66
N THR A 79 -0.83 -12.34 -6.69
CA THR A 79 0.00 -13.39 -6.07
C THR A 79 -0.26 -13.50 -4.57
N ALA A 80 0.14 -14.60 -3.95
CA ALA A 80 -0.03 -14.82 -2.52
C ALA A 80 0.61 -13.68 -1.70
N GLY A 81 -0.23 -13.00 -0.91
CA GLY A 81 0.16 -11.80 -0.19
C GLY A 81 0.36 -10.56 -1.07
N ASP A 82 -0.16 -10.50 -2.29
CA ASP A 82 -0.08 -9.33 -3.16
C ASP A 82 1.36 -8.84 -3.41
N THR A 83 2.29 -9.79 -3.58
CA THR A 83 3.73 -9.49 -3.62
C THR A 83 4.14 -8.71 -4.86
N GLU A 84 3.52 -8.92 -6.02
CA GLU A 84 3.81 -8.13 -7.23
C GLU A 84 3.57 -6.63 -7.01
N ARG A 85 2.51 -6.26 -6.29
CA ARG A 85 2.19 -4.86 -5.98
C ARG A 85 3.10 -4.31 -4.90
N ARG A 86 3.18 -5.00 -3.76
CA ARG A 86 3.93 -4.53 -2.58
C ARG A 86 5.41 -4.33 -2.88
N TYR A 87 5.96 -5.17 -3.75
CA TYR A 87 7.36 -5.10 -4.16
C TYR A 87 7.52 -4.46 -5.55
N HIS A 88 6.54 -3.71 -6.04
CA HIS A 88 6.67 -2.98 -7.30
C HIS A 88 7.66 -1.80 -7.17
N LEU A 89 8.31 -1.41 -8.27
CA LEU A 89 9.16 -0.20 -8.34
C LEU A 89 8.41 1.08 -7.93
N ARG A 90 7.08 1.07 -8.05
CA ARG A 90 6.19 2.17 -7.68
C ARG A 90 5.90 2.28 -6.18
N TYR A 91 5.99 1.17 -5.42
CA TYR A 91 5.42 1.07 -4.06
C TYR A 91 6.36 0.53 -2.99
N TYR A 92 7.34 -0.30 -3.37
CA TYR A 92 8.24 -0.90 -2.37
C TYR A 92 9.01 0.18 -1.60
N LYS A 93 8.86 0.19 -0.27
CA LYS A 93 9.54 1.11 0.64
C LYS A 93 9.28 2.59 0.35
N THR A 94 8.15 2.94 -0.26
CA THR A 94 7.81 4.35 -0.57
C THR A 94 6.93 5.00 0.49
N GLY A 95 6.62 4.27 1.56
CA GLY A 95 5.84 4.77 2.69
C GLY A 95 6.32 4.14 4.00
N ILE A 96 6.25 4.90 5.09
CA ILE A 96 6.65 4.46 6.43
C ILE A 96 5.67 3.40 6.96
N CYS A 97 6.20 2.36 7.58
CA CYS A 97 5.41 1.33 8.23
C CYS A 97 4.76 1.90 9.50
N VAL A 98 3.50 1.55 9.72
CA VAL A 98 2.77 1.94 10.95
C VAL A 98 3.11 1.06 12.15
N TYR A 99 3.82 -0.05 11.92
CA TYR A 99 4.20 -0.99 12.95
C TYR A 99 5.67 -0.78 13.33
N ASP A 100 5.95 -0.97 14.61
CA ASP A 100 7.31 -0.90 15.13
C ASP A 100 8.20 -2.05 14.64
N THR A 101 9.48 -1.94 14.98
CA THR A 101 10.45 -3.00 14.78
C THR A 101 10.74 -3.74 16.08
N ASP A 102 11.06 -5.02 15.98
CA ASP A 102 11.58 -5.81 17.09
C ASP A 102 13.04 -5.44 17.40
N ALA A 103 13.62 -6.04 18.45
CA ALA A 103 15.01 -5.80 18.84
C ALA A 103 16.04 -6.19 17.75
N ARG A 104 15.62 -6.92 16.70
CA ARG A 104 16.46 -7.31 15.56
C ARG A 104 16.26 -6.38 14.35
N GLY A 105 15.45 -5.33 14.48
CA GLY A 105 15.13 -4.39 13.41
C GLY A 105 14.09 -4.89 12.40
N ASN A 106 13.38 -5.98 12.69
CA ASN A 106 12.34 -6.53 11.80
C ASN A 106 10.96 -6.00 12.18
N CYS A 107 10.07 -5.83 11.20
CA CYS A 107 8.69 -5.45 11.48
C CYS A 107 8.01 -6.45 12.43
N VAL A 108 7.40 -5.98 13.52
CA VAL A 108 6.69 -6.87 14.47
C VAL A 108 5.52 -7.61 13.81
N LYS A 109 4.93 -7.03 12.76
CA LYS A 109 3.77 -7.61 12.05
C LYS A 109 4.15 -8.46 10.85
N ASN A 110 5.11 -7.99 10.05
CA ASN A 110 5.44 -8.57 8.74
C ASN A 110 6.83 -9.19 8.66
N GLY A 111 7.58 -9.17 9.78
CA GLY A 111 8.92 -9.71 9.89
C GLY A 111 9.93 -8.99 8.99
N PRO A 112 11.01 -9.69 8.58
CA PRO A 112 12.11 -9.11 7.79
C PRO A 112 11.68 -8.67 6.39
N HIS A 113 10.56 -9.20 5.88
CA HIS A 113 10.04 -8.94 4.54
C HIS A 113 8.91 -7.89 4.55
N CYS A 114 9.01 -6.90 5.42
CA CYS A 114 8.09 -5.78 5.40
C CYS A 114 8.32 -4.93 4.14
N ALA A 115 7.26 -4.68 3.37
CA ALA A 115 7.34 -3.87 2.16
C ALA A 115 7.30 -2.35 2.42
N PHE A 116 7.03 -1.94 3.68
CA PHE A 116 7.04 -0.54 4.13
C PHE A 116 8.35 -0.21 4.83
N ALA A 117 8.72 1.06 4.83
CA ALA A 117 9.97 1.55 5.37
C ALA A 117 9.92 1.68 6.90
N HIS A 118 10.94 1.22 7.62
CA HIS A 118 11.05 1.36 9.08
C HIS A 118 12.04 2.46 9.47
N GLY A 119 11.83 3.65 8.91
CA GLY A 119 12.65 4.83 9.12
C GLY A 119 13.01 5.51 7.80
N LEU A 120 13.51 6.74 7.87
CA LEU A 120 13.89 7.52 6.69
C LEU A 120 15.03 6.88 5.90
N HIS A 121 15.93 6.16 6.57
CA HIS A 121 17.04 5.44 5.94
C HIS A 121 16.58 4.25 5.09
N ASP A 122 15.38 3.71 5.35
CA ASP A 122 14.76 2.60 4.61
C ASP A 122 13.71 3.11 3.61
N LEU A 123 13.44 4.43 3.59
CA LEU A 123 12.46 5.05 2.70
C LEU A 123 13.08 5.31 1.32
N ARG A 124 12.32 4.99 0.27
CA ARG A 124 12.72 5.12 -1.13
C ARG A 124 11.73 5.99 -1.90
N SER A 125 12.24 6.79 -2.84
CA SER A 125 11.38 7.50 -3.79
C SER A 125 10.65 6.53 -4.74
N PRO A 126 9.35 6.74 -5.00
CA PRO A 126 8.61 5.96 -5.99
C PRO A 126 9.20 6.14 -7.38
N VAL A 127 9.21 5.06 -8.17
CA VAL A 127 9.47 5.13 -9.60
C VAL A 127 8.12 5.21 -10.32
N TYR A 128 8.01 6.14 -11.25
CA TYR A 128 6.82 6.44 -12.03
C TYR A 128 6.95 5.90 -13.45
N ASP A 129 5.83 5.51 -14.05
CA ASP A 129 5.78 5.20 -15.48
C ASP A 129 5.94 6.50 -16.31
N ALA A 130 6.46 6.43 -17.52
CA ALA A 130 6.63 7.60 -18.40
C ALA A 130 5.34 8.43 -18.56
N LYS A 131 4.17 7.78 -18.64
CA LYS A 131 2.89 8.50 -18.72
C LYS A 131 2.57 9.30 -17.45
N GLU A 132 2.84 8.72 -16.28
CA GLU A 132 2.63 9.37 -14.98
C GLU A 132 3.67 10.48 -14.76
N GLN A 133 4.90 10.30 -15.26
CA GLN A 133 5.94 11.33 -15.26
C GLN A 133 5.60 12.53 -16.15
N GLN A 134 5.06 12.28 -17.35
CA GLN A 134 4.61 13.37 -18.21
C GLN A 134 3.48 14.16 -17.55
N ALA A 135 2.50 13.46 -16.95
CA ALA A 135 1.39 14.09 -16.24
C ALA A 135 1.85 14.97 -15.06
N CYS A 136 2.90 14.58 -14.32
CA CYS A 136 3.42 15.43 -13.25
C CYS A 136 4.24 16.63 -13.74
N LEU A 137 4.83 16.56 -14.95
CA LEU A 137 5.58 17.65 -15.56
C LEU A 137 4.69 18.66 -16.29
N SER A 138 3.55 18.21 -16.84
CA SER A 138 2.61 19.03 -17.59
C SER A 138 1.71 19.93 -16.74
N GLY A 139 1.84 19.91 -15.41
CA GLY A 139 1.10 20.83 -14.52
C GLY A 139 -0.40 20.56 -14.36
N ASP A 140 -0.94 19.51 -15.00
CA ASP A 140 -2.33 19.04 -14.82
C ASP A 140 -2.52 18.13 -13.58
N ALA A 141 -1.46 17.94 -12.79
CA ALA A 141 -1.54 17.45 -11.42
C ALA A 141 -1.43 18.66 -10.46
N PRO A 142 -2.13 18.65 -9.31
CA PRO A 142 -2.09 19.78 -8.38
C PRO A 142 -0.64 20.07 -7.98
N THR A 143 -0.24 21.30 -8.25
CA THR A 143 1.07 21.93 -8.08
C THR A 143 2.02 21.25 -7.08
N ALA A 144 3.09 20.66 -7.61
CA ALA A 144 4.36 20.50 -6.90
C ALA A 144 5.33 21.57 -7.43
N SER A 145 5.31 22.75 -6.81
CA SER A 145 6.35 23.76 -7.00
C SER A 145 7.67 23.25 -6.42
N GLY A 146 8.75 23.46 -7.18
CA GLY A 146 10.13 23.09 -6.83
C GLY A 146 10.73 23.93 -5.68
N PRO A 147 12.07 24.06 -5.64
CA PRO A 147 12.89 23.36 -4.67
C PRO A 147 13.39 24.33 -3.60
N GLU A 148 12.83 24.32 -2.38
CA GLU A 148 13.48 24.94 -1.23
C GLU A 148 13.27 24.16 0.07
N GLU A 149 14.26 24.33 0.92
CA GLU A 149 14.63 23.57 2.09
C GLU A 149 13.56 23.52 3.19
N ASN A 150 13.01 22.34 3.44
CA ASN A 150 12.78 21.81 4.78
C ASN A 150 12.19 20.41 4.71
N GLY A 151 12.64 19.51 5.58
CA GLY A 151 12.19 18.12 5.67
C GLY A 151 10.72 17.98 6.09
N GLY A 152 9.79 18.25 5.17
CA GLY A 152 8.35 18.04 5.30
C GLY A 152 7.86 16.82 4.50
N PRO A 153 6.74 16.20 4.90
CA PRO A 153 6.34 14.88 4.41
C PRO A 153 5.77 14.95 2.98
N ASN A 154 5.91 13.87 2.23
CA ASN A 154 5.59 13.77 0.79
C ASN A 154 4.14 14.19 0.49
N SER A 155 3.87 14.63 -0.74
CA SER A 155 2.52 15.00 -1.21
C SER A 155 1.44 13.90 -1.02
N LEU A 156 1.83 12.65 -0.77
CA LEU A 156 0.92 11.55 -0.38
C LEU A 156 0.57 11.54 1.11
N ASP A 157 1.45 12.06 1.98
CA ASP A 157 1.11 12.40 3.36
C ASP A 157 0.17 13.62 3.39
N LYS A 158 0.32 14.57 2.47
CA LYS A 158 -0.63 15.67 2.27
C LYS A 158 -2.01 15.17 1.82
N GLU A 159 -2.09 14.15 0.95
CA GLU A 159 -3.36 13.48 0.63
C GLU A 159 -3.89 12.56 1.74
N ARG A 160 -3.00 11.91 2.51
CA ARG A 160 -3.35 11.16 3.74
C ARG A 160 -3.94 12.09 4.79
N ASN A 161 -3.43 13.31 4.88
CA ASN A 161 -3.89 14.39 5.75
C ASN A 161 -4.86 15.37 5.09
N ALA A 162 -5.26 15.25 3.82
CA ALA A 162 -6.03 16.32 3.16
C ALA A 162 -7.42 16.59 3.78
N LEU A 163 -7.95 15.65 4.59
CA LEU A 163 -9.14 15.88 5.43
C LEU A 163 -8.79 16.32 6.87
N ASN A 164 -7.52 16.19 7.26
CA ASN A 164 -6.91 16.72 8.49
C ASN A 164 -6.40 18.18 8.31
N GLU A 165 -6.46 18.73 7.09
CA GLU A 165 -6.12 20.13 6.79
C GLU A 165 -7.32 21.08 6.90
N ASP A 166 -8.55 20.58 6.99
CA ASP A 166 -9.71 21.41 7.30
C ASP A 166 -9.61 21.81 8.79
N PRO A 167 -9.41 23.10 9.12
CA PRO A 167 -9.16 23.57 10.48
C PRO A 167 -10.27 23.14 11.45
N HIS A 168 -11.49 22.88 10.96
CA HIS A 168 -12.58 22.38 11.78
C HIS A 168 -12.27 21.02 12.42
N TRP A 169 -11.49 20.13 11.80
CA TRP A 169 -11.12 18.85 12.40
C TRP A 169 -10.05 18.97 13.50
N GLN A 170 -9.45 20.14 13.68
CA GLN A 170 -8.60 20.44 14.83
C GLN A 170 -9.42 20.93 16.03
N ASP A 171 -10.66 21.40 15.82
CA ASP A 171 -11.58 21.77 16.89
C ASP A 171 -12.22 20.54 17.55
N THR A 172 -12.01 20.42 18.86
CA THR A 172 -12.52 19.29 19.65
C THR A 172 -14.04 19.20 19.59
N LYS A 173 -14.75 20.34 19.61
CA LYS A 173 -16.21 20.36 19.59
C LYS A 173 -16.76 19.88 18.25
N TYR A 174 -16.14 20.29 17.16
CA TYR A 174 -16.49 19.84 15.82
C TYR A 174 -16.24 18.34 15.63
N VAL A 175 -15.08 17.83 16.07
CA VAL A 175 -14.75 16.39 16.00
C VAL A 175 -15.80 15.56 16.74
N LEU A 176 -16.11 15.91 18.00
CA LEU A 176 -17.10 15.19 18.81
C LEU A 176 -18.49 15.13 18.15
N THR A 177 -18.82 16.14 17.34
CA THR A 177 -20.15 16.29 16.75
C THR A 177 -20.27 15.63 15.38
N ASN A 178 -19.20 15.61 14.58
CA ASN A 178 -19.27 15.23 13.15
C ASN A 178 -18.41 14.00 12.79
N TYR A 179 -17.56 13.50 13.68
CA TYR A 179 -16.72 12.32 13.41
C TYR A 179 -17.58 11.06 13.19
N LYS A 180 -17.43 10.47 12.00
CA LYS A 180 -18.11 9.25 11.52
C LYS A 180 -19.62 9.32 11.49
N THR A 181 -20.21 10.52 11.42
CA THR A 181 -21.66 10.67 11.32
C THR A 181 -22.17 10.62 9.88
N GLU A 182 -21.30 10.89 8.90
CA GLU A 182 -21.59 10.94 7.47
C GLU A 182 -20.77 9.91 6.67
N PRO A 183 -21.32 9.35 5.58
CA PRO A 183 -20.64 8.35 4.76
C PRO A 183 -19.47 9.00 4.02
N CYS A 184 -18.40 8.23 3.82
CA CYS A 184 -17.27 8.73 3.04
C CYS A 184 -17.69 8.96 1.59
N LYS A 185 -17.49 10.18 1.10
CA LYS A 185 -17.78 10.53 -0.30
C LYS A 185 -16.76 9.96 -1.27
N ARG A 186 -15.61 9.50 -0.77
CA ARG A 186 -14.58 8.84 -1.57
C ARG A 186 -15.00 7.39 -1.84
N PRO A 187 -14.87 6.88 -3.07
CA PRO A 187 -15.18 5.49 -3.36
C PRO A 187 -14.41 4.55 -2.42
N PRO A 188 -15.00 3.43 -1.95
CA PRO A 188 -14.39 2.56 -0.94
C PRO A 188 -12.98 2.04 -1.27
N ARG A 189 -12.61 2.02 -2.57
CA ARG A 189 -11.29 1.59 -3.05
C ARG A 189 -10.26 2.73 -3.16
N LEU A 190 -10.69 3.97 -3.02
CA LEU A 190 -9.86 5.19 -3.18
C LEU A 190 -9.66 5.94 -1.85
N CYS A 191 -10.44 5.67 -0.80
CA CYS A 191 -10.19 6.24 0.51
C CYS A 191 -9.03 5.51 1.21
N ARG A 192 -7.80 5.98 0.98
CA ARG A 192 -6.57 5.39 1.54
C ARG A 192 -6.37 5.65 3.05
N GLN A 193 -7.19 6.49 3.67
CA GLN A 193 -7.19 6.74 5.12
C GLN A 193 -7.72 5.55 5.96
N GLY A 194 -8.44 4.61 5.35
CA GLY A 194 -8.96 3.43 6.05
C GLY A 194 -9.76 3.78 7.29
N TYR A 195 -9.38 3.21 8.45
CA TYR A 195 -10.03 3.42 9.74
C TYR A 195 -9.92 4.85 10.25
N ALA A 196 -8.88 5.59 9.87
CA ALA A 196 -8.60 6.95 10.33
C ALA A 196 -9.40 8.03 9.56
N CYS A 197 -10.20 7.66 8.56
CA CYS A 197 -11.02 8.63 7.83
C CYS A 197 -12.08 9.27 8.74
N PRO A 198 -12.28 10.60 8.76
CA PRO A 198 -13.33 11.23 9.57
C PRO A 198 -14.76 10.84 9.19
N GLN A 199 -14.96 10.23 8.02
CA GLN A 199 -16.25 9.75 7.51
C GLN A 199 -16.32 8.21 7.60
N TYR A 200 -17.52 7.65 7.72
CA TYR A 200 -17.69 6.20 7.87
C TYR A 200 -17.75 5.48 6.52
N HIS A 201 -17.21 4.26 6.46
CA HIS A 201 -17.24 3.42 5.24
C HIS A 201 -18.19 2.22 5.34
N ASN A 202 -18.60 1.86 6.55
CA ASN A 202 -19.51 0.74 6.80
C ASN A 202 -20.31 0.99 8.10
N SER A 203 -21.31 0.13 8.35
CA SER A 203 -22.19 0.24 9.53
C SER A 203 -21.47 0.11 10.86
N ARG A 204 -20.36 -0.64 10.91
CA ARG A 204 -19.57 -0.85 12.14
C ARG A 204 -18.78 0.41 12.54
N ASP A 205 -18.40 1.21 11.57
CA ASP A 205 -17.66 2.47 11.73
C ASP A 205 -18.59 3.69 11.92
N LYS A 206 -19.88 3.53 11.65
CA LYS A 206 -20.88 4.62 11.71
C LYS A 206 -21.20 5.03 13.15
N ARG A 207 -21.10 6.33 13.43
CA ARG A 207 -21.59 6.95 14.67
C ARG A 207 -22.92 7.65 14.41
N ARG A 208 -23.79 7.69 15.42
CA ARG A 208 -25.01 8.53 15.35
C ARG A 208 -24.61 9.98 15.64
N SER A 209 -25.23 10.94 14.97
CA SER A 209 -24.90 12.35 15.22
C SER A 209 -25.45 12.80 16.56
N PRO A 210 -24.64 13.42 17.45
CA PRO A 210 -25.12 14.04 18.68
C PRO A 210 -26.15 15.16 18.45
N LYS A 211 -26.18 15.76 17.25
CA LYS A 211 -27.19 16.75 16.86
C LYS A 211 -28.59 16.16 16.77
N ARG A 212 -28.70 14.85 16.46
CA ARG A 212 -29.97 14.13 16.27
C ARG A 212 -30.28 13.14 17.38
N HIS A 213 -29.26 12.61 18.04
CA HIS A 213 -29.40 11.58 19.05
C HIS A 213 -28.70 12.00 20.34
N LYS A 214 -29.44 12.01 21.46
CA LYS A 214 -28.88 12.28 22.78
C LYS A 214 -28.16 11.04 23.28
N TYR A 215 -26.90 11.20 23.66
CA TYR A 215 -26.08 10.15 24.23
C TYR A 215 -26.11 10.22 25.75
N ARG A 216 -26.08 9.06 26.41
CA ARG A 216 -25.78 8.94 27.84
C ARG A 216 -24.40 8.32 28.00
N SER A 217 -23.71 8.70 29.07
CA SER A 217 -22.40 8.11 29.44
C SER A 217 -22.54 6.67 29.93
N THR A 218 -23.72 6.27 30.39
CA THR A 218 -24.03 4.90 30.80
C THR A 218 -24.27 4.01 29.58
N PRO A 219 -23.57 2.87 29.48
CA PRO A 219 -23.83 1.86 28.44
C PRO A 219 -25.29 1.38 28.45
N CYS A 220 -25.75 0.84 27.32
CA CYS A 220 -27.02 0.14 27.26
C CYS A 220 -26.98 -1.05 28.23
N PRO A 221 -28.03 -1.29 29.06
CA PRO A 221 -28.14 -2.50 29.88
C PRO A 221 -28.06 -3.76 29.04
#